data_AF-W2S5W2-F1
#
_entry.id   AF-W2S5W2-F1
#
_cell.length_a   1.000
_cell.length_b   1.000
_cell.length_c   1.000
_cell.angle_alpha   90.00
_cell.angle_beta   90.00
_cell.angle_gamma   90.00
#
_symmetry.space_group_name_H-M   'P 1'
#
loop_
_entity.id
_entity.type
_entity.pdbx_description
1 polymer ?
#
loop_
_entity_poly.entity_id
_entity_poly.type
_entity_poly.pdbx_seq_one_letter_code
_entity_poly.pdbx_strand_id
1 'polypeptide(L)'
;MATYRRAIDHVGFLVKIERAGFPLTLNHYFASTISARRKARMEKQLRDLKSWQINDDEAQPLLRFNDVLKAYVSNEQHTVEEFEDVLKSYHKVARKRFVDNVCKQAIDHHLICSVDGPLQVFSAEFVGKLEHDALRALAEEDSHIMNRRRKLEGDLQTLARAMERLAEP
;
A
#
# COMPACT_ATOMS: atom_id res chain seq x y z
N MET A 1 -4.94 19.92 -8.53
CA MET A 1 -3.48 20.19 -8.39
C MET A 1 -3.04 20.37 -6.93
N ALA A 2 -3.69 21.22 -6.13
CA ALA A 2 -3.27 21.49 -4.75
C ALA A 2 -3.30 20.27 -3.80
N THR A 3 -4.27 19.36 -3.94
CA THR A 3 -4.36 18.11 -3.14
C THR A 3 -3.23 17.14 -3.46
N TYR A 4 -2.88 17.00 -4.73
CA TYR A 4 -1.75 16.17 -5.15
C TYR A 4 -0.42 16.71 -4.61
N ARG A 5 -0.25 18.04 -4.64
CA ARG A 5 0.89 18.72 -4.02
C ARG A 5 0.97 18.42 -2.52
N ARG A 6 -0.14 18.58 -1.80
CA ARG A 6 -0.26 18.27 -0.36
C ARG A 6 0.12 16.81 -0.06
N ALA A 7 -0.37 15.85 -0.86
CA ALA A 7 -0.03 14.44 -0.69
C ALA A 7 1.48 14.17 -0.88
N ILE A 8 2.10 14.77 -1.89
CA ILE A 8 3.55 14.67 -2.13
C ILE A 8 4.35 15.29 -0.98
N ASP A 9 3.95 16.49 -0.54
CA ASP A 9 4.61 17.19 0.57
C ASP A 9 4.52 16.36 1.86
N HIS A 10 3.37 15.68 2.09
CA HIS A 10 3.18 14.77 3.21
C HIS A 10 4.08 13.53 3.15
N VAL A 11 4.25 12.93 1.96
CA VAL A 11 5.24 11.85 1.78
C VAL A 11 6.66 12.34 2.06
N GLY A 12 7.00 13.56 1.62
CA GLY A 12 8.28 14.20 1.95
C GLY A 12 8.50 14.34 3.46
N PHE A 13 7.44 14.73 4.19
CA PHE A 13 7.45 14.78 5.64
C PHE A 13 7.66 13.39 6.28
N LEU A 14 6.96 12.36 5.81
CA LEU A 14 7.13 10.98 6.29
C LEU A 14 8.57 10.48 6.09
N VAL A 15 9.17 10.75 4.92
CA VAL A 15 10.57 10.41 4.65
C VAL A 15 11.52 11.15 5.58
N LYS A 16 11.27 12.43 5.85
CA LYS A 16 12.09 13.24 6.77
C LYS A 16 12.06 12.66 8.18
N ILE A 17 10.88 12.27 8.68
CA ILE A 17 10.75 11.66 10.01
C ILE A 17 11.53 10.34 10.10
N GLU A 18 11.37 9.45 9.12
CA GLU A 18 12.02 8.15 9.15
C GLU A 18 13.55 8.25 9.00
N ARG A 19 14.06 9.30 8.34
CA ARG A 19 15.51 9.51 8.13
C ARG A 19 16.20 10.30 9.23
N ALA A 20 15.54 11.29 9.82
CA ALA A 20 16.13 12.17 10.83
C ALA A 20 15.72 11.78 12.27
N GLY A 21 14.72 10.90 12.42
CA GLY A 21 14.27 10.42 13.72
C GLY A 21 15.21 9.38 14.34
N PHE A 22 15.13 9.24 15.66
CA PHE A 22 15.79 8.14 16.34
C PHE A 22 15.13 6.80 15.96
N PRO A 23 15.92 5.75 15.68
CA PRO A 23 15.40 4.44 15.31
C PRO A 23 14.76 3.74 16.52
N LEU A 24 13.53 4.14 16.82
CA LEU A 24 12.73 3.66 17.94
C LEU A 24 11.44 3.01 17.45
N THR A 25 11.09 1.87 18.05
CA THR A 25 9.83 1.19 17.79
C THR A 25 9.26 0.59 19.06
N LEU A 26 7.96 0.79 19.27
CA LEU A 26 7.18 0.15 20.33
C LEU A 26 6.52 -1.16 19.86
N ASN A 27 6.83 -1.58 18.63
CA ASN A 27 6.24 -2.78 18.07
C ASN A 27 6.80 -4.03 18.76
N HIS A 28 5.93 -4.82 19.38
CA HIS A 28 6.29 -6.07 20.07
C HIS A 28 7.00 -7.09 19.16
N TYR A 29 6.77 -7.06 17.85
CA TYR A 29 7.48 -7.92 16.89
C TYR A 29 8.98 -7.60 16.76
N PHE A 30 9.42 -6.43 17.21
CA PHE A 30 10.83 -6.06 17.17
C PHE A 30 11.69 -6.99 18.03
N ALA A 31 11.27 -7.20 19.28
CA ALA A 31 11.96 -8.09 20.21
C ALA A 31 11.97 -9.54 19.71
N SER A 32 10.83 -10.05 19.22
CA SER A 32 10.76 -11.41 18.68
C SER A 32 11.61 -11.59 17.42
N THR A 33 11.70 -10.57 16.57
CA THR A 33 12.55 -10.62 15.36
C THR A 33 14.03 -10.64 15.73
N ILE A 34 14.47 -9.88 16.73
CA ILE A 34 15.85 -9.93 17.23
C ILE A 34 16.17 -11.32 17.78
N SER A 35 15.31 -11.86 18.65
CA SER A 35 15.51 -13.19 19.22
C SER A 35 15.59 -14.28 18.15
N ALA A 36 14.74 -14.21 17.12
CA ALA A 36 14.79 -15.14 15.99
C ALA A 36 16.12 -15.03 15.21
N ARG A 37 16.64 -13.81 15.01
CA ARG A 37 17.93 -13.60 14.34
C ARG A 37 19.11 -14.10 15.17
N ARG A 38 19.14 -13.78 16.47
CA ARG A 38 20.16 -14.31 17.40
C ARG A 38 20.17 -15.83 17.41
N LYS A 39 18.99 -16.46 17.44
CA LYS A 39 18.86 -17.92 17.35
C LYS A 39 19.44 -18.46 16.05
N ALA A 40 19.04 -17.89 14.90
CA ALA A 40 19.55 -18.34 13.59
C ALA A 40 21.07 -18.18 13.47
N ARG A 41 21.63 -17.09 14.02
CA ARG A 41 23.07 -16.83 14.08
C ARG A 41 23.80 -17.87 14.92
N MET A 42 23.31 -18.13 16.13
CA MET A 42 23.85 -19.18 17.00
C MET A 42 23.78 -20.54 16.33
N GLU A 43 22.64 -20.92 15.74
CA GLU A 43 22.54 -22.20 15.06
C GLU A 43 23.53 -22.34 13.90
N LYS A 44 23.80 -21.25 13.14
CA LYS A 44 24.82 -21.25 12.09
C LYS A 44 26.22 -21.45 12.69
N GLN A 45 26.58 -20.69 13.71
CA GLN A 45 27.87 -20.81 14.38
C GLN A 45 28.09 -22.21 14.97
N LEU A 46 27.04 -22.81 15.54
CA LEU A 46 27.10 -24.17 16.10
C LEU A 46 27.22 -25.25 15.01
N ARG A 47 26.63 -25.04 13.83
CA ARG A 47 26.81 -25.94 12.68
C ARG A 47 28.23 -25.90 12.12
N ASP A 48 28.90 -24.77 12.22
CA ASP A 48 30.28 -24.60 11.75
C ASP A 48 31.32 -25.22 12.73
N LEU A 49 30.93 -25.51 13.98
CA LEU A 49 31.77 -26.24 14.93
C LEU A 49 31.83 -27.73 14.54
N LYS A 50 33.04 -28.33 14.63
CA LYS A 50 33.24 -29.76 14.38
C LYS A 50 32.41 -30.59 15.36
N SER A 51 31.32 -31.17 14.90
CA SER A 51 30.51 -32.12 15.65
C SER A 51 31.15 -33.51 15.60
N TRP A 52 31.13 -34.22 16.72
CA TRP A 52 31.37 -35.66 16.69
C TRP A 52 30.11 -36.33 16.15
N GLN A 53 30.24 -37.09 15.07
CA GLN A 53 29.17 -37.93 14.56
C GLN A 53 29.18 -39.24 15.35
N ILE A 54 28.05 -39.58 15.95
CA ILE A 54 27.80 -40.94 16.44
C ILE A 54 27.36 -41.74 15.21
N ASN A 55 27.85 -42.97 15.05
CA ASN A 55 27.50 -43.89 13.94
C ASN A 55 26.06 -44.43 14.02
N ASP A 56 25.12 -43.66 14.57
CA ASP A 56 23.73 -44.06 14.75
C ASP A 56 22.86 -43.12 13.91
N ASP A 57 22.02 -43.69 13.04
CA ASP A 57 21.28 -42.94 12.02
C ASP A 57 20.25 -41.95 12.60
N GLU A 58 19.98 -42.03 13.90
CA GLU A 58 19.08 -41.12 14.65
C GLU A 58 19.80 -40.19 15.65
N ALA A 59 21.13 -40.25 15.76
CA ALA A 59 21.85 -39.51 16.78
C ALA A 59 22.03 -38.02 16.45
N GLN A 60 21.69 -37.15 17.41
CA GLN A 60 21.96 -35.72 17.31
C GLN A 60 23.46 -35.43 17.39
N PRO A 61 23.97 -34.41 16.66
CA PRO A 61 25.37 -34.04 16.68
C PRO A 61 25.79 -33.60 18.09
N LEU A 62 26.83 -34.25 18.62
CA LEU A 62 27.42 -33.90 19.92
C LEU A 62 28.35 -32.69 19.75
N LEU A 63 28.16 -31.69 20.60
CA LEU A 63 28.99 -30.49 20.67
C LEU A 63 29.76 -30.46 21.99
N ARG A 64 31.06 -30.15 21.92
CA ARG A 64 31.88 -29.97 23.11
C ARG A 64 31.53 -28.65 23.78
N PHE A 65 31.19 -28.70 25.07
CA PHE A 65 30.82 -27.51 25.85
C PHE A 65 31.88 -26.39 25.76
N ASN A 66 33.17 -26.74 25.82
CA ASN A 66 34.26 -25.76 25.70
C ASN A 66 34.32 -25.07 24.33
N ASP A 67 33.91 -25.74 23.25
CA ASP A 67 33.93 -25.16 21.90
C ASP A 67 32.72 -24.24 21.70
N VAL A 68 31.58 -24.60 22.30
CA VAL A 68 30.39 -23.73 22.39
C VAL A 68 30.71 -22.45 23.20
N LEU A 69 31.37 -22.59 24.35
CA LEU A 69 31.77 -21.44 25.16
C LEU A 69 32.75 -20.51 24.42
N LYS A 70 33.73 -21.07 23.70
CA LYS A 70 34.64 -20.25 22.88
C LYS A 70 33.92 -19.50 21.77
N ALA A 71 32.96 -20.15 21.09
CA ALA A 71 32.15 -19.50 20.06
C ALA A 71 31.30 -18.36 20.65
N TYR A 72 30.78 -18.52 21.87
CA TYR A 72 29.96 -17.51 22.54
C TYR A 72 30.76 -16.30 23.07
N VAL A 73 32.00 -16.51 23.52
CA VAL A 73 32.83 -15.48 24.18
C VAL A 73 33.61 -14.59 23.18
N SER A 74 33.62 -14.94 21.89
CA SER A 74 34.52 -14.35 20.88
C SER A 74 34.14 -12.93 20.38
N ASN A 75 34.71 -11.89 21.01
CA ASN A 75 35.14 -10.61 20.41
C ASN A 75 34.10 -9.59 19.87
N GLU A 76 34.62 -8.39 19.60
CA GLU A 76 34.00 -7.23 18.94
C GLU A 76 33.12 -7.60 17.73
N GLN A 77 33.46 -8.67 17.00
CA GLN A 77 32.67 -9.18 15.88
C GLN A 77 31.22 -9.51 16.29
N HIS A 78 31.00 -10.11 17.46
CA HIS A 78 29.66 -10.36 17.98
C HIS A 78 28.89 -9.07 18.23
N THR A 79 29.57 -8.00 18.68
CA THR A 79 28.91 -6.69 18.88
C THR A 79 28.47 -6.09 17.55
N VAL A 80 29.29 -6.21 16.50
CA VAL A 80 28.96 -5.77 15.15
C VAL A 80 27.76 -6.55 14.59
N GLU A 81 27.79 -7.88 14.72
CA GLU A 81 26.68 -8.75 14.29
C GLU A 81 25.39 -8.45 15.07
N GLU A 82 25.50 -8.12 16.35
CA GLU A 82 24.38 -7.73 17.19
C GLU A 82 23.76 -6.41 16.74
N PHE A 83 24.59 -5.40 16.46
CA PHE A 83 24.12 -4.14 15.87
C PHE A 83 23.44 -4.37 14.51
N GLU A 84 24.02 -5.23 13.68
CA GLU A 84 23.45 -5.56 12.38
C GLU A 84 22.07 -6.23 12.52
N ASP A 85 21.92 -7.17 13.45
CA ASP A 85 20.65 -7.83 13.72
C ASP A 85 19.60 -6.87 14.27
N VAL A 86 19.99 -5.94 15.15
CA VAL A 86 19.12 -4.87 15.67
C VAL A 86 18.67 -3.96 14.53
N LEU A 87 19.58 -3.46 13.70
CA LEU A 87 19.27 -2.57 12.57
C LEU A 87 18.39 -3.24 11.53
N LYS A 88 18.69 -4.49 11.15
CA LYS A 88 17.85 -5.27 10.23
C LYS A 88 16.46 -5.55 10.81
N SER A 89 16.34 -5.69 12.13
CA SER A 89 15.06 -5.91 12.81
C SER A 89 14.24 -4.64 12.84
N TYR A 90 14.88 -3.51 13.14
CA TYR A 90 14.26 -2.20 13.10
C TYR A 90 13.77 -1.88 11.68
N HIS A 91 14.64 -2.00 10.68
CA HIS A 91 14.33 -1.70 9.29
C HIS A 91 13.14 -2.53 8.77
N LYS A 92 13.03 -3.81 9.16
CA LYS A 92 11.89 -4.66 8.81
C LYS A 92 10.56 -4.07 9.30
N VAL A 93 10.53 -3.55 10.52
CA VAL A 93 9.34 -2.93 11.12
C VAL A 93 9.08 -1.55 10.53
N ALA A 94 10.11 -0.70 10.46
CA ALA A 94 10.03 0.65 9.93
C ALA A 94 9.52 0.67 8.48
N ARG A 95 10.02 -0.24 7.63
CA ARG A 95 9.55 -0.36 6.24
C ARG A 95 8.05 -0.65 6.16
N LYS A 96 7.54 -1.57 6.97
CA LYS A 96 6.10 -1.89 6.99
C LYS A 96 5.27 -0.68 7.43
N ARG A 97 5.69 -0.04 8.54
CA ARG A 97 5.05 1.18 9.05
C ARG A 97 5.04 2.29 8.02
N PHE A 98 6.16 2.52 7.34
CA PHE A 98 6.29 3.57 6.33
C PHE A 98 5.33 3.35 5.17
N VAL A 99 5.30 2.12 4.61
CA VAL A 99 4.37 1.79 3.51
C VAL A 99 2.92 1.97 3.96
N ASP A 100 2.56 1.48 5.14
CA ASP A 100 1.20 1.64 5.68
C ASP A 100 0.84 3.13 5.85
N ASN A 101 1.78 3.95 6.33
CA ASN A 101 1.58 5.39 6.51
C ASN A 101 1.43 6.11 5.17
N VAL A 102 2.20 5.75 4.14
CA VAL A 102 2.03 6.34 2.80
C VAL A 102 0.65 5.99 2.24
N CYS A 103 0.26 4.71 2.32
CA CYS A 103 -1.06 4.27 1.84
C CYS A 103 -2.20 4.97 2.59
N LYS A 104 -2.17 5.00 3.92
CA LYS A 104 -3.26 5.58 4.72
C LYS A 104 -3.28 7.10 4.72
N GLN A 105 -2.11 7.74 4.86
CA GLN A 105 -2.06 9.19 5.07
C GLN A 105 -1.90 9.96 3.76
N ALA A 106 -1.04 9.51 2.86
CA ALA A 106 -0.82 10.23 1.60
C ALA A 106 -1.86 9.89 0.53
N ILE A 107 -2.20 8.60 0.38
CA ILE A 107 -3.13 8.16 -0.66
C ILE A 107 -4.56 8.25 -0.16
N ASP A 108 -4.90 7.47 0.88
CA ASP A 108 -6.29 7.35 1.31
C ASP A 108 -6.82 8.67 1.85
N HIS A 109 -6.15 9.27 2.85
CA HIS A 109 -6.62 10.53 3.44
C HIS A 109 -6.58 11.72 2.46
N HIS A 110 -5.50 11.95 1.71
CA HIS A 110 -5.38 13.14 0.87
C HIS A 110 -5.94 13.00 -0.56
N LEU A 111 -5.97 11.79 -1.14
CA LEU A 111 -6.41 11.59 -2.53
C LEU A 111 -7.79 10.94 -2.64
N ILE A 112 -8.12 9.97 -1.78
CA ILE A 112 -9.34 9.17 -1.93
C ILE A 112 -10.48 9.71 -1.07
N CYS A 113 -10.26 9.78 0.24
CA CYS A 113 -11.27 10.16 1.24
C CYS A 113 -11.30 11.65 1.56
N SER A 114 -10.43 12.47 0.94
CA SER A 114 -10.43 13.92 1.13
C SER A 114 -11.72 14.53 0.58
N VAL A 115 -12.32 15.46 1.31
CA VAL A 115 -13.46 16.28 0.84
C VAL A 115 -13.08 17.10 -0.40
N ASP A 116 -11.84 17.62 -0.43
CA ASP A 116 -11.29 18.28 -1.63
C ASP A 116 -10.61 17.29 -2.60
N GLY A 117 -10.82 15.98 -2.40
CA GLY A 117 -10.09 14.93 -3.10
C GLY A 117 -10.39 14.96 -4.61
N PRO A 118 -9.42 14.54 -5.46
CA PRO A 118 -9.64 14.43 -6.91
C PRO A 118 -10.83 13.54 -7.28
N LEU A 119 -11.21 12.57 -6.42
CA LEU A 119 -12.38 11.73 -6.63
C LEU A 119 -13.71 12.40 -6.27
N GLN A 120 -13.70 13.46 -5.45
CA GLN A 120 -14.91 14.23 -5.15
C GLN A 120 -15.20 15.35 -6.16
N VAL A 121 -14.33 15.53 -7.16
CA VAL A 121 -14.48 16.53 -8.22
C VAL A 121 -15.78 16.36 -9.00
N PHE A 122 -16.30 15.13 -9.12
CA PHE A 122 -17.59 14.85 -9.71
C PHE A 122 -18.46 14.01 -8.75
N SER A 123 -19.08 14.70 -7.79
CA SER A 123 -19.97 14.11 -6.79
C SER A 123 -21.41 14.59 -6.96
N ALA A 124 -22.39 13.89 -6.39
CA ALA A 124 -23.79 14.33 -6.40
C ALA A 124 -23.96 15.72 -5.76
N GLU A 125 -23.14 16.04 -4.76
CA GLU A 125 -23.10 17.37 -4.13
C GLU A 125 -22.52 18.44 -5.07
N PHE A 126 -21.50 18.10 -5.86
CA PHE A 126 -20.98 18.97 -6.91
C PHE A 126 -22.05 19.25 -7.97
N VAL A 127 -22.72 18.22 -8.47
CA VAL A 127 -23.80 18.36 -9.47
C VAL A 127 -24.97 19.18 -8.91
N GLY A 128 -25.33 18.98 -7.63
CA GLY A 128 -26.37 19.76 -6.97
C GLY A 128 -26.01 21.24 -6.75
N LYS A 129 -24.72 21.60 -6.79
CA LYS A 129 -24.23 22.99 -6.71
C LYS A 129 -24.09 23.67 -8.07
N LEU A 130 -24.26 22.95 -9.18
CA LEU A 130 -24.16 23.53 -10.52
C LEU A 130 -25.39 24.39 -10.84
N GLU A 131 -25.14 25.58 -11.39
CA GLU A 131 -26.19 26.47 -11.87
C GLU A 131 -26.87 25.90 -13.13
N HIS A 132 -28.10 26.32 -13.39
CA HIS A 132 -28.92 25.78 -14.48
C HIS A 132 -28.26 25.92 -15.85
N ASP A 133 -27.54 27.03 -16.08
CA ASP A 133 -26.80 27.27 -17.32
C ASP A 133 -25.58 26.35 -17.47
N ALA A 134 -24.88 26.06 -16.36
CA ALA A 134 -23.76 25.13 -16.35
C ALA A 134 -24.22 23.66 -16.55
N LEU A 135 -25.35 23.30 -15.94
CA LEU A 135 -26.00 22.00 -16.16
C LEU A 135 -26.45 21.87 -17.61
N ARG A 136 -27.03 22.93 -18.18
CA ARG A 136 -27.42 22.96 -19.59
C ARG A 136 -26.20 22.80 -20.47
N ALA A 137 -25.14 23.57 -20.31
CA ALA A 137 -23.92 23.40 -21.10
C ALA A 137 -23.29 22.01 -20.99
N LEU A 138 -23.39 21.34 -19.83
CA LEU A 138 -22.87 19.98 -19.61
C LEU A 138 -23.77 18.89 -20.23
N ALA A 139 -25.09 19.09 -20.19
CA ALA A 139 -26.10 18.13 -20.63
C ALA A 139 -26.67 18.41 -22.02
N GLU A 140 -26.37 19.57 -22.60
CA GLU A 140 -26.82 19.98 -23.92
C GLU A 140 -26.09 19.14 -24.97
N GLU A 141 -26.88 18.39 -25.72
CA GLU A 141 -26.40 17.59 -26.83
C GLU A 141 -25.98 18.50 -27.98
N ASP A 142 -25.04 18.04 -28.80
CA ASP A 142 -24.69 18.74 -30.03
C ASP A 142 -25.94 18.98 -30.88
N SER A 143 -26.05 20.20 -31.40
CA SER A 143 -27.09 20.63 -32.35
C SER A 143 -27.39 19.61 -33.45
N HIS A 144 -26.35 18.92 -33.96
CA HIS A 144 -26.50 17.86 -34.96
C HIS A 144 -27.25 16.63 -34.42
N ILE A 145 -26.97 16.23 -33.18
CA ILE A 145 -27.62 15.10 -32.51
C ILE A 145 -29.06 15.46 -32.18
N MET A 146 -29.33 16.66 -31.67
CA MET A 146 -30.70 17.12 -31.39
C MET A 146 -31.55 17.16 -32.67
N ASN A 147 -31.01 17.69 -33.76
CA ASN A 147 -31.71 17.74 -35.05
C ASN A 147 -31.96 16.34 -35.61
N ARG A 148 -30.99 15.43 -35.48
CA ARG A 148 -31.15 14.02 -35.86
C ARG A 148 -32.26 13.35 -35.06
N ARG A 149 -32.29 13.52 -33.74
CA ARG A 149 -33.33 12.96 -32.86
C ARG A 149 -34.71 13.48 -33.26
N ARG A 150 -34.86 14.79 -33.43
CA ARG A 150 -36.13 15.42 -33.84
C ARG A 150 -36.63 14.89 -35.18
N LYS A 151 -35.72 14.70 -36.15
CA LYS A 151 -36.08 14.12 -37.45
C LYS A 151 -36.57 12.68 -37.29
N LEU A 152 -35.83 11.84 -36.54
CA LEU A 152 -36.20 10.45 -36.30
C LEU A 152 -37.52 10.31 -35.52
N GLU A 153 -37.80 11.17 -34.55
CA GLU A 153 -39.10 11.23 -33.86
C GLU A 153 -40.24 11.59 -34.81
N GLY A 154 -40.02 12.55 -35.70
CA GLY A 154 -40.99 12.89 -36.75
C GLY A 154 -41.25 11.75 -37.72
N ASP A 155 -40.19 11.06 -38.15
CA ASP A 155 -40.30 9.89 -39.02
C ASP A 155 -41.04 8.75 -38.31
N LEU A 156 -40.75 8.50 -37.02
CA LEU A 156 -41.46 7.53 -36.19
C LEU A 156 -42.95 7.84 -36.06
N GLN A 157 -43.32 9.10 -35.76
CA GLN A 157 -44.73 9.49 -35.67
C GLN A 157 -45.46 9.33 -36.99
N THR A 158 -44.79 9.65 -38.10
CA THR A 158 -45.37 9.50 -39.45
C THR A 158 -45.60 8.02 -39.77
N LEU A 159 -44.60 7.17 -39.49
CA LEU A 159 -44.70 5.72 -39.69
C LEU A 159 -45.77 5.10 -38.78
N ALA A 160 -45.87 5.52 -37.52
CA ALA A 160 -46.90 5.04 -36.59
C ALA A 160 -48.31 5.36 -37.08
N ARG A 161 -48.55 6.60 -37.54
CA ARG A 161 -49.85 6.99 -38.13
C ARG A 161 -50.16 6.25 -39.42
N ALA A 162 -49.15 5.95 -40.24
CA ALA A 162 -49.33 5.15 -41.44
C ALA A 162 -49.71 3.71 -41.10
N MET A 163 -49.10 3.13 -40.05
CA MET A 163 -49.47 1.81 -39.55
C MET A 163 -50.89 1.77 -38.98
N GLU A 164 -51.30 2.78 -38.19
CA GLU A 164 -52.67 2.88 -37.67
C GLU A 164 -53.71 2.93 -38.81
N ARG A 165 -53.46 3.72 -39.85
CA ARG A 165 -54.33 3.81 -41.03
C ARG A 165 -54.37 2.54 -41.88
N LEU A 166 -53.30 1.74 -41.87
CA LEU A 166 -53.27 0.44 -42.55
C LEU A 166 -53.94 -0.67 -41.72
N ALA A 167 -54.20 -0.43 -40.43
CA ALA A 167 -54.84 -1.35 -39.51
C ALA A 167 -56.35 -1.09 -39.32
N GLU A 168 -56.87 0.05 -39.80
CA GLU A 168 -58.31 0.29 -39.91
C GLU A 168 -58.87 -0.41 -41.18
N PRO A 169 -59.90 -1.28 -41.05
CA PRO A 169 -60.46 -2.09 -42.15
C PRO A 169 -61.30 -1.31 -43.16
#